data_AF-A0A520HZW8-F1
#
_entry.id   AF-A0A520HZW8-F1
#
_cell.length_a   1.000
_cell.length_b   1.000
_cell.length_c   1.000
_cell.angle_alpha   90.00
_cell.angle_beta   90.00
_cell.angle_gamma   90.00
#
_symmetry.space_group_name_H-M   'P 1'
#
loop_
_entity.id
_entity.type
_entity.pdbx_description
1 polymer ?
#
loop_
_entity_poly.entity_id
_entity_poly.type
_entity_poly.pdbx_seq_one_letter_code
_entity_poly.pdbx_strand_id
1 'polypeptide(L)'
;LLESLLTAQIVDDMTDTDSAKRVECAGQGGANIVAALVGGMGGCAMIGQSVINVTSGGRGRLSTFVAGAFLLFLLAVLGPYVGRVPMPALVAVMIMVSIGTFSWNSIPNLRRHPPTSSVVMLTTVVVVVATRDLSLGILAGVLLSGIFFAGKVQRMFAVERQETPDGRQATYRVTGQIFFASVDRFTRAFQVEGATRRIVIDVTDAHFWDISSVGALDKVVARLRRDGSVLEVIGYNQASADLIDRFARHDKTGVEMGLAPH
;
A
#
# COMPACT_ATOMS: atom_id res chain seq x y z
N LEU A 1 12.30 -6.34 7.85
CA LEU A 1 11.62 -7.10 6.77
C LEU A 1 11.74 -6.41 5.42
N LEU A 2 11.26 -5.16 5.24
CA LEU A 2 11.39 -4.45 3.96
C LEU A 2 12.82 -4.46 3.40
N GLU A 3 13.81 -4.15 4.24
CA GLU A 3 15.23 -4.17 3.83
C GLU A 3 15.72 -5.55 3.39
N SER A 4 15.27 -6.63 4.05
CA SER A 4 15.62 -8.00 3.64
C SER A 4 14.98 -8.38 2.31
N LEU A 5 13.73 -7.98 2.07
CA LEU A 5 13.08 -8.20 0.78
C LEU A 5 13.77 -7.44 -0.36
N LEU A 6 14.14 -6.17 -0.13
CA LEU A 6 14.88 -5.38 -1.12
C LEU A 6 16.29 -5.93 -1.35
N THR A 7 16.97 -6.36 -0.28
CA THR A 7 18.29 -6.99 -0.39
C THR A 7 18.21 -8.30 -1.16
N ALA A 8 17.21 -9.14 -0.87
CA ALA A 8 16.98 -10.40 -1.58
C ALA A 8 16.72 -10.15 -3.07
N GLN A 9 15.90 -9.16 -3.42
CA GLN A 9 15.68 -8.77 -4.82
C GLN A 9 16.98 -8.33 -5.52
N ILE A 10 17.79 -7.49 -4.87
CA ILE A 10 19.07 -7.05 -5.45
C ILE A 10 20.01 -8.24 -5.65
N VAL A 11 20.07 -9.17 -4.69
CA VAL A 11 20.90 -10.38 -4.82
C VAL A 11 20.37 -11.27 -5.94
N ASP A 12 19.05 -11.48 -6.00
CA ASP A 12 18.36 -12.26 -7.04
C ASP A 12 18.70 -11.72 -8.43
N ASP A 13 18.63 -10.39 -8.62
CA ASP A 13 18.97 -9.72 -9.87
C ASP A 13 20.46 -9.83 -10.21
N MET A 14 21.35 -9.88 -9.22
CA MET A 14 22.80 -10.01 -9.43
C MET A 14 23.25 -11.45 -9.69
N THR A 15 22.46 -12.45 -9.28
CA THR A 15 22.79 -13.87 -9.43
C THR A 15 21.91 -14.60 -10.43
N ASP A 16 20.93 -13.93 -11.03
CA ASP A 16 19.92 -14.50 -11.93
C ASP A 16 19.17 -15.69 -11.31
N THR A 17 18.85 -15.60 -10.01
CA THR A 17 18.16 -16.66 -9.26
C THR A 17 16.98 -16.09 -8.48
N ASP A 18 15.90 -16.84 -8.36
CA ASP A 18 14.75 -16.41 -7.56
C ASP A 18 14.85 -16.93 -6.11
N SER A 19 14.70 -16.03 -5.12
CA SER A 19 14.65 -16.40 -3.71
C SER A 19 13.22 -16.63 -3.20
N ALA A 20 13.05 -17.48 -2.19
CA ALA A 20 11.77 -17.64 -1.50
C ALA A 20 11.60 -16.60 -0.38
N LYS A 21 10.97 -15.47 -0.70
CA LYS A 21 10.82 -14.31 0.20
C LYS A 21 10.13 -14.63 1.54
N ARG A 22 9.22 -15.61 1.55
CA ARG A 22 8.58 -16.10 2.79
C ARG A 22 9.57 -16.80 3.71
N VAL A 23 10.46 -17.61 3.14
CA VAL A 23 11.49 -18.34 3.89
C VAL A 23 12.52 -17.37 4.44
N GLU A 24 12.89 -16.35 3.66
CA GLU A 24 13.76 -15.27 4.11
C GLU A 24 13.17 -14.51 5.31
N CYS A 25 11.89 -14.10 5.24
CA CYS A 25 11.20 -13.46 6.37
C CYS A 25 11.16 -14.35 7.62
N ALA A 26 10.87 -15.64 7.45
CA ALA A 26 10.86 -16.60 8.56
C ALA A 26 12.27 -16.80 9.15
N GLY A 27 13.29 -16.86 8.29
CA GLY A 27 14.69 -16.96 8.68
C GLY A 27 15.16 -15.75 9.48
N GLN A 28 14.89 -14.53 9.02
CA GLN A 28 15.21 -13.30 9.75
C GLN A 28 14.46 -13.22 11.09
N GLY A 29 13.17 -13.61 11.11
CA GLY A 29 12.38 -13.65 12.34
C GLY A 29 12.98 -14.61 13.37
N GLY A 30 13.28 -15.85 12.95
CA GLY A 30 13.93 -16.85 13.79
C GLY A 30 15.30 -16.41 14.29
N ALA A 31 16.13 -15.82 13.42
CA ALA A 31 17.45 -15.30 13.79
C ALA A 31 17.36 -14.20 14.85
N ASN A 32 16.40 -13.28 14.73
CA ASN A 32 16.19 -12.22 15.72
C ASN A 32 15.66 -12.74 17.07
N ILE A 33 14.83 -13.78 17.08
CA ILE A 33 14.39 -14.44 18.32
C ILE A 33 15.61 -15.06 19.03
N VAL A 34 16.43 -15.82 18.30
CA VAL A 34 17.64 -16.43 18.87
C VAL A 34 18.61 -15.36 19.36
N ALA A 35 18.81 -14.29 18.59
CA ALA A 35 19.65 -13.15 18.99
C ALA A 35 19.17 -12.53 20.30
N ALA A 36 17.86 -12.27 20.44
CA ALA A 36 17.29 -11.72 21.67
C ALA A 36 17.50 -12.64 22.89
N LEU A 37 17.39 -13.96 22.72
CA LEU A 37 17.63 -14.93 23.80
C LEU A 37 19.07 -14.92 24.33
N VAL A 38 20.03 -14.51 23.51
CA VAL A 38 21.45 -14.37 23.90
C VAL A 38 21.85 -12.92 24.21
N GLY A 39 20.88 -12.01 24.36
CA GLY A 39 21.13 -10.59 24.67
C GLY A 39 21.60 -9.74 23.48
N GLY A 40 21.44 -10.25 22.26
CA GLY A 40 21.79 -9.56 21.01
C GLY A 40 20.73 -8.53 20.58
N MET A 41 21.18 -7.59 19.73
CA MET A 41 20.32 -6.61 19.06
C MET A 41 19.58 -7.24 17.88
N GLY A 42 18.37 -6.74 17.57
CA GLY A 42 17.64 -7.12 16.37
C GLY A 42 18.38 -6.69 15.09
N GLY A 43 18.53 -7.63 14.16
CA GLY A 43 19.23 -7.42 12.90
C GLY A 43 18.31 -7.45 11.67
N CYS A 44 18.89 -7.03 10.56
CA CYS A 44 18.31 -7.09 9.23
C CYS A 44 19.38 -7.40 8.18
N ALA A 45 18.92 -7.70 6.96
CA ALA A 45 19.83 -7.80 5.83
C ALA A 45 20.42 -6.42 5.51
N MET A 46 21.68 -6.40 5.09
CA MET A 46 22.39 -5.17 4.75
C MET A 46 22.71 -5.15 3.27
N ILE A 47 22.03 -4.28 2.52
CA ILE A 47 22.17 -4.17 1.06
C ILE A 47 23.65 -4.04 0.65
N GLY A 48 24.37 -3.08 1.24
CA GLY A 48 25.77 -2.81 0.87
C GLY A 48 26.70 -4.00 1.09
N GLN A 49 26.59 -4.69 2.23
CA GLN A 49 27.44 -5.85 2.51
C GLN A 49 27.08 -7.06 1.66
N SER A 50 25.79 -7.27 1.35
CA SER A 50 25.36 -8.30 0.42
C SER A 50 25.90 -8.07 -0.98
N VAL A 51 25.85 -6.83 -1.49
CA VAL A 51 26.41 -6.46 -2.80
C VAL A 51 27.91 -6.68 -2.83
N ILE A 52 28.66 -6.26 -1.79
CA ILE A 52 30.11 -6.49 -1.68
C ILE A 52 30.41 -7.99 -1.65
N ASN A 53 29.63 -8.76 -0.90
CA ASN A 53 29.84 -10.20 -0.78
C ASN A 53 29.64 -10.93 -2.12
N VAL A 54 28.55 -10.63 -2.83
CA VAL A 54 28.23 -11.24 -4.13
C VAL A 54 29.25 -10.84 -5.20
N THR A 55 29.65 -9.56 -5.23
CA THR A 55 30.70 -9.07 -6.15
C THR A 55 32.08 -9.67 -5.83
N SER A 56 32.34 -10.01 -4.57
CA SER A 56 33.55 -10.74 -4.15
C SER A 56 33.47 -12.25 -4.40
N GLY A 57 32.40 -12.74 -5.04
CA GLY A 57 32.22 -14.14 -5.41
C GLY A 57 31.46 -15.00 -4.38
N GLY A 58 31.05 -14.43 -3.25
CA GLY A 58 30.28 -15.11 -2.20
C GLY A 58 28.84 -15.36 -2.65
N ARG A 59 28.51 -16.62 -2.98
CA ARG A 59 27.15 -17.03 -3.43
C ARG A 59 26.48 -18.10 -2.57
N GLY A 60 27.21 -18.69 -1.63
CA GLY A 60 26.71 -19.76 -0.77
C GLY A 60 26.40 -19.30 0.65
N ARG A 61 25.55 -20.06 1.36
CA ARG A 61 25.26 -19.84 2.80
C ARG A 61 26.50 -19.98 3.69
N LEU A 62 27.51 -20.69 3.22
CA LEU A 62 28.80 -20.79 3.91
C LEU A 62 29.51 -19.43 3.99
N SER A 63 29.35 -18.55 3.00
CA SER A 63 29.97 -17.22 3.01
C SER A 63 29.43 -16.35 4.14
N THR A 64 28.11 -16.32 4.34
CA THR A 64 27.50 -15.57 5.45
C THR A 64 27.79 -16.20 6.81
N PHE A 65 27.84 -17.53 6.89
CA PHE A 65 28.26 -18.24 8.11
C PHE A 65 29.71 -17.89 8.49
N VAL A 66 30.63 -17.95 7.54
CA VAL A 66 32.05 -17.60 7.76
C VAL A 66 32.18 -16.13 8.15
N ALA A 67 31.43 -15.21 7.53
CA ALA A 67 31.45 -13.80 7.93
C ALA A 67 31.08 -13.61 9.41
N GLY A 68 30.00 -14.25 9.89
CA GLY A 68 29.59 -14.18 11.29
C GLY A 68 30.55 -14.86 12.25
N ALA A 69 30.98 -16.10 11.93
CA ALA A 69 31.91 -16.86 12.76
C ALA A 69 33.28 -16.19 12.86
N PHE A 70 33.78 -15.64 11.75
CA PHE A 70 35.06 -14.92 11.71
C PHE A 70 34.97 -13.59 12.47
N LEU A 71 33.86 -12.87 12.37
CA LEU A 71 33.62 -11.67 13.19
C LEU A 71 33.65 -12.01 14.68
N LEU A 72 32.99 -13.09 15.10
CA LEU A 72 33.00 -13.53 16.49
C LEU A 72 34.42 -13.91 16.96
N PHE A 73 35.18 -14.61 16.12
CA PHE A 73 36.59 -14.93 16.39
C PHE A 73 37.44 -13.66 16.53
N LEU A 74 37.31 -12.69 15.62
CA LEU A 74 38.03 -11.42 15.69
C LEU A 74 37.69 -10.66 16.96
N LEU A 75 36.42 -10.61 17.37
CA LEU A 75 36.03 -9.93 18.61
C LEU A 75 36.60 -10.63 19.85
N ALA A 76 36.63 -11.96 19.86
CA ALA A 76 37.17 -12.74 20.97
C ALA A 76 38.70 -12.60 21.12
N VAL A 77 39.45 -12.58 20.00
CA VAL A 77 40.91 -12.55 20.01
C VAL A 77 41.47 -11.13 19.99
N LEU A 78 40.91 -10.25 19.15
CA LEU A 78 41.38 -8.88 18.94
C LEU A 78 40.65 -7.84 19.80
N GLY A 79 39.75 -8.26 20.70
CA GLY A 79 39.00 -7.37 21.59
C GLY A 79 39.83 -6.26 22.27
N PRO A 80 41.01 -6.55 22.85
CA PRO A 80 41.86 -5.53 23.46
C PRO A 80 42.39 -4.45 22.49
N TYR A 81 42.53 -4.79 21.21
CA TYR A 81 42.95 -3.85 20.16
C TYR A 81 41.76 -3.06 19.62
N VAL A 82 40.61 -3.71 19.42
CA VAL A 82 39.37 -3.07 18.98
C VAL A 82 38.93 -2.00 19.98
N GLY A 83 39.08 -2.25 21.29
CA GLY A 83 38.79 -1.27 22.34
C GLY A 83 39.70 -0.02 22.33
N ARG A 84 40.79 -0.01 21.56
CA ARG A 84 41.69 1.15 21.41
C ARG A 84 41.37 1.99 20.16
N VAL A 85 40.38 1.61 19.36
CA VAL A 85 40.00 2.37 18.16
C VAL A 85 39.50 3.75 18.59
N PRO A 86 40.08 4.85 18.07
CA PRO A 86 39.70 6.19 18.47
C PRO A 86 38.29 6.53 17.99
N MET A 87 37.46 7.08 18.88
CA MET A 87 36.09 7.50 18.56
C MET A 87 35.98 8.42 17.33
N PRO A 88 36.91 9.37 17.06
CA PRO A 88 36.91 10.15 15.83
C PRO A 88 36.92 9.33 14.54
N ALA A 89 37.61 8.19 14.51
CA ALA A 89 37.63 7.32 13.32
C ALA A 89 36.25 6.70 13.07
N LEU A 90 35.56 6.26 14.14
CA LEU A 90 34.20 5.71 14.05
C LEU A 90 33.20 6.77 13.59
N VAL A 91 33.31 8.00 14.10
CA VAL A 91 32.48 9.13 13.67
C VAL A 91 32.70 9.44 12.18
N ALA A 92 33.94 9.46 11.71
CA ALA A 92 34.26 9.69 10.29
C ALA A 92 33.62 8.62 9.39
N VAL A 93 33.69 7.34 9.78
CA VAL A 93 33.01 6.25 9.06
C VAL A 93 31.50 6.48 9.06
N MET A 94 30.90 6.86 10.19
CA MET A 94 29.46 7.10 10.26
C MET A 94 29.00 8.29 9.41
N ILE A 95 29.80 9.34 9.29
CA ILE A 95 29.51 10.47 8.39
C ILE A 95 29.54 9.99 6.93
N MET A 96 30.54 9.20 6.54
CA MET A 96 30.64 8.65 5.18
C MET A 96 29.43 7.75 4.85
N VAL A 97 29.05 6.87 5.78
CA VAL A 97 27.86 6.02 5.63
C VAL A 97 26.60 6.88 5.50
N SER A 98 26.43 7.91 6.32
CA SER A 98 25.27 8.80 6.27
C SER A 98 25.15 9.52 4.93
N ILE A 99 26.27 10.00 4.38
CA ILE A 99 26.33 10.62 3.05
C ILE A 99 25.97 9.60 1.95
N GLY A 100 26.44 8.35 2.08
CA GLY A 100 26.15 7.28 1.13
C GLY A 100 24.71 6.77 1.19
N THR A 101 24.08 6.77 2.37
CA THR A 101 22.68 6.38 2.54
C THR A 101 21.72 7.45 2.05
N PHE A 102 22.10 8.74 2.09
CA PHE A 102 21.25 9.82 1.62
C PHE A 102 21.11 9.78 0.08
N SER A 103 19.88 9.65 -0.40
CA SER A 103 19.57 9.72 -1.84
C SER A 103 19.60 11.18 -2.32
N TRP A 104 20.78 11.66 -2.73
CA TRP A 104 20.98 13.04 -3.21
C TRP A 104 20.10 13.40 -4.41
N ASN A 105 19.76 12.41 -5.25
CA ASN A 105 18.86 12.57 -6.38
C ASN A 105 17.42 12.90 -5.96
N SER A 106 17.03 12.65 -4.71
CA SER A 106 15.68 12.95 -4.22
C SER A 106 15.37 14.45 -4.17
N ILE A 107 16.37 15.31 -3.99
CA ILE A 107 16.21 16.77 -3.95
C ILE A 107 15.79 17.34 -5.32
N PRO A 108 16.54 17.13 -6.42
CA PRO A 108 16.13 17.62 -7.74
C PRO A 108 14.87 16.92 -8.24
N ASN A 109 14.67 15.64 -7.90
CA ASN A 109 13.49 14.90 -8.33
C ASN A 109 12.20 15.30 -7.61
N LEU A 110 12.29 16.02 -6.48
CA LEU A 110 11.12 16.51 -5.75
C LEU A 110 10.19 17.37 -6.62
N ARG A 111 10.74 18.09 -7.60
CA ARG A 111 9.99 18.90 -8.58
C ARG A 111 9.28 18.07 -9.65
N ARG A 112 9.72 16.84 -9.89
CA ARG A 112 9.18 15.93 -10.92
C ARG A 112 8.22 14.89 -10.35
N HIS A 113 8.38 14.54 -9.07
CA HIS A 113 7.54 13.53 -8.43
C HIS A 113 6.11 14.04 -8.15
N PRO A 114 5.12 13.13 -8.10
CA PRO A 114 3.77 13.47 -7.68
C PRO A 114 3.78 14.18 -6.32
N PRO A 115 3.00 15.28 -6.15
CA PRO A 115 3.06 16.11 -4.95
C PRO A 115 2.74 15.32 -3.68
N THR A 116 1.85 14.33 -3.75
CA THR A 116 1.49 13.48 -2.62
C THR A 116 2.67 12.66 -2.11
N SER A 117 3.50 12.11 -3.00
CA SER A 117 4.69 11.33 -2.61
C SER A 117 5.77 12.24 -2.00
N SER A 118 5.97 13.42 -2.59
CA SER A 118 6.89 14.44 -2.10
C SER A 118 6.52 14.93 -0.69
N VAL A 119 5.22 15.14 -0.43
CA VAL A 119 4.73 15.57 0.89
C VAL A 119 4.93 14.46 1.94
N VAL A 120 4.68 13.19 1.60
CA VAL A 120 4.95 12.08 2.54
C VAL A 120 6.43 12.03 2.91
N MET A 121 7.34 12.08 1.93
CA MET A 121 8.78 12.06 2.19
C MET A 121 9.26 13.25 3.03
N LEU A 122 8.80 14.47 2.74
CA LEU A 122 9.16 15.63 3.54
C LEU A 122 8.63 15.53 4.96
N THR A 123 7.40 15.06 5.12
CA THR A 123 6.77 14.89 6.44
C THR A 123 7.55 13.88 7.29
N THR A 124 7.93 12.73 6.71
CA THR A 124 8.72 11.75 7.45
C THR A 124 10.05 12.33 7.89
N VAL A 125 10.80 12.97 6.98
CA VAL A 125 12.11 13.57 7.30
C VAL A 125 11.98 14.65 8.39
N VAL A 126 11.03 15.57 8.26
CA VAL A 126 10.82 16.65 9.23
C VAL A 126 10.46 16.11 10.60
N VAL A 127 9.55 15.13 10.67
CA VAL A 127 9.16 14.51 11.94
C VAL A 127 10.36 13.84 12.60
N VAL A 128 11.12 13.00 11.87
CA VAL A 128 12.30 12.32 12.43
C VAL A 128 13.34 13.31 12.94
N VAL A 129 13.65 14.37 12.18
CA VAL A 129 14.67 15.36 12.56
C VAL A 129 14.21 16.19 13.76
N ALA A 130 12.93 16.58 13.81
CA ALA A 130 12.39 17.39 14.89
C ALA A 130 12.25 16.60 16.21
N THR A 131 11.79 15.35 16.15
CA THR A 131 11.54 14.52 17.34
C THR A 131 12.76 13.70 17.74
N ARG A 132 13.74 13.53 16.85
CA ARG A 132 14.85 12.57 16.97
C ARG A 132 14.38 11.12 17.15
N ASP A 133 13.17 10.80 16.68
CA ASP A 133 12.55 9.48 16.75
C ASP A 133 12.12 9.01 15.35
N LEU A 134 12.81 7.99 14.86
CA LEU A 134 12.52 7.35 13.57
C LEU A 134 11.11 6.74 13.54
N SER A 135 10.63 6.22 14.67
CA SER A 135 9.34 5.52 14.78
C SER A 135 8.17 6.46 14.52
N LEU A 136 8.24 7.69 15.05
CA LEU A 136 7.23 8.73 14.81
C LEU A 136 7.20 9.16 13.34
N GLY A 137 8.37 9.24 12.70
CA GLY A 137 8.47 9.52 11.27
C GLY A 137 7.81 8.44 10.42
N ILE A 138 8.09 7.16 10.72
CA ILE A 138 7.46 6.02 10.03
C ILE A 138 5.94 6.06 10.21
N LEU A 139 5.46 6.27 11.45
CA LEU A 139 4.03 6.34 11.74
C LEU A 139 3.34 7.46 10.95
N ALA A 140 3.89 8.68 10.99
CA ALA A 140 3.35 9.82 10.26
C ALA A 140 3.33 9.56 8.75
N GLY A 141 4.40 8.98 8.20
CA GLY A 141 4.50 8.62 6.79
C GLY A 141 3.46 7.60 6.34
N VAL A 142 3.28 6.52 7.11
CA VAL A 142 2.30 5.46 6.82
C VAL A 142 0.88 6.01 6.87
N LEU A 143 0.55 6.80 7.90
CA LEU A 143 -0.77 7.43 8.02
C LEU A 143 -1.08 8.37 6.85
N LEU A 144 -0.13 9.27 6.54
CA LEU A 144 -0.32 10.24 5.46
C LEU A 144 -0.39 9.57 4.08
N SER A 145 0.42 8.54 3.85
CA SER A 145 0.35 7.70 2.65
C SER A 145 -1.02 7.02 2.53
N GLY A 146 -1.57 6.48 3.62
CA GLY A 146 -2.91 5.91 3.66
C GLY A 146 -4.01 6.92 3.32
N ILE A 147 -3.92 8.14 3.84
CA ILE A 147 -4.88 9.22 3.53
C ILE A 147 -4.84 9.58 2.04
N PHE A 148 -3.64 9.80 1.48
CA PHE A 148 -3.51 10.11 0.05
C PHE A 148 -3.92 8.96 -0.85
N PHE A 149 -3.66 7.72 -0.43
CA PHE A 149 -4.12 6.54 -1.13
C PHE A 149 -5.65 6.50 -1.18
N ALA A 150 -6.34 6.69 -0.05
CA ALA A 150 -7.80 6.75 0.00
C ALA A 150 -8.34 7.85 -0.95
N GLY A 151 -7.73 9.04 -0.93
CA GLY A 151 -8.09 10.14 -1.83
C GLY A 151 -7.85 9.85 -3.31
N LYS A 152 -6.82 9.06 -3.65
CA LYS A 152 -6.55 8.62 -5.02
C LYS A 152 -7.58 7.59 -5.48
N VAL A 153 -7.92 6.62 -4.62
CA VAL A 153 -8.90 5.58 -4.94
C VAL A 153 -10.31 6.17 -5.09
N GLN A 154 -10.66 7.21 -4.31
CA GLN A 154 -11.93 7.94 -4.46
C GLN A 154 -12.17 8.50 -5.87
N ARG A 155 -11.10 8.69 -6.66
CA ARG A 155 -11.16 9.22 -8.02
C ARG A 155 -11.13 8.13 -9.09
N MET A 156 -10.97 6.86 -8.72
CA MET A 156 -10.95 5.71 -9.63
C MET A 156 -12.36 5.27 -10.05
N PHE A 157 -13.26 6.23 -10.28
CA PHE A 157 -14.54 6.00 -10.93
C PHE A 157 -14.88 7.17 -11.85
N ALA A 158 -15.55 6.86 -12.95
CA ALA A 158 -16.06 7.80 -13.92
C ALA A 158 -17.55 7.56 -14.13
N VAL A 159 -18.29 8.65 -14.38
CA VAL A 159 -19.68 8.62 -14.78
C VAL A 159 -19.77 9.40 -16.08
N GLU A 160 -19.98 8.69 -17.17
CA GLU A 160 -20.12 9.27 -18.51
C GLU A 160 -21.59 9.32 -18.88
N ARG A 161 -22.05 10.47 -19.35
CA ARG A 161 -23.43 10.67 -19.81
C ARG A 161 -23.45 10.70 -21.32
N GLN A 162 -24.24 9.83 -21.92
CA GLN A 162 -24.51 9.80 -23.35
C GLN A 162 -26.00 10.06 -23.57
N GLU A 163 -26.33 11.11 -24.31
CA GLU A 163 -27.71 11.38 -24.72
C GLU A 163 -27.95 10.87 -26.13
N THR A 164 -29.15 10.39 -26.38
CA THR A 164 -29.59 10.13 -27.75
C THR A 164 -29.80 11.44 -28.50
N PRO A 165 -29.58 11.49 -29.83
CA PRO A 165 -29.79 12.69 -30.65
C PRO A 165 -31.19 13.31 -30.49
N ASP A 166 -32.19 12.48 -30.19
CA ASP A 166 -33.58 12.91 -30.00
C ASP A 166 -33.88 13.49 -28.61
N GLY A 167 -32.91 13.52 -27.69
CA GLY A 167 -33.05 14.06 -26.33
C GLY A 167 -34.03 13.30 -25.42
N ARG A 168 -34.55 12.14 -25.88
CA ARG A 168 -35.57 11.35 -25.16
C ARG A 168 -34.99 10.39 -24.13
N GLN A 169 -33.73 9.97 -24.30
CA GLN A 169 -33.06 9.02 -23.42
C GLN A 169 -31.63 9.46 -23.09
N ALA A 170 -31.28 9.41 -21.81
CA ALA A 170 -29.91 9.58 -21.32
C ALA A 170 -29.40 8.27 -20.71
N THR A 171 -28.21 7.85 -21.11
CA THR A 171 -27.51 6.70 -20.56
C THR A 171 -26.31 7.18 -19.73
N TYR A 172 -26.28 6.82 -18.45
CA TYR A 172 -25.16 7.05 -17.55
C TYR A 172 -24.34 5.76 -17.47
N ARG A 173 -23.15 5.75 -18.08
CA ARG A 173 -22.20 4.64 -17.96
C ARG A 173 -21.29 4.91 -16.78
N VAL A 174 -21.35 4.03 -15.79
CA VAL A 174 -20.55 4.11 -14.57
C VAL A 174 -19.44 3.07 -14.66
N THR A 175 -18.20 3.50 -14.47
CA THR A 175 -17.03 2.60 -14.50
C THR A 175 -16.15 2.81 -13.28
N GLY A 176 -15.47 1.74 -12.85
CA GLY A 176 -14.45 1.80 -11.80
C GLY A 176 -14.95 1.38 -10.41
N GLN A 177 -14.35 1.95 -9.36
CA GLN A 177 -14.45 1.47 -7.98
C GLN A 177 -15.29 2.43 -7.12
N ILE A 178 -16.42 1.97 -6.60
CA ILE A 178 -17.34 2.75 -5.76
C ILE A 178 -17.34 2.18 -4.34
N PHE A 179 -17.06 3.03 -3.37
CA PHE A 179 -16.97 2.70 -1.96
C PHE A 179 -17.41 3.91 -1.14
N PHE A 180 -17.53 3.76 0.17
CA PHE A 180 -18.05 4.76 1.11
C PHE A 180 -17.45 6.14 0.89
N ALA A 181 -16.14 6.18 0.65
CA ALA A 181 -15.43 7.44 0.50
C ALA A 181 -15.74 8.16 -0.83
N SER A 182 -16.26 7.49 -1.86
CA SER A 182 -16.63 8.07 -3.16
C SER A 182 -18.13 8.34 -3.34
N VAL A 183 -18.99 7.88 -2.42
CA VAL A 183 -20.46 8.00 -2.44
C VAL A 183 -20.95 9.42 -2.76
N ASP A 184 -20.42 10.40 -2.04
CA ASP A 184 -20.86 11.80 -2.16
C ASP A 184 -20.54 12.39 -3.55
N ARG A 185 -19.38 12.06 -4.12
CA ARG A 185 -19.02 12.42 -5.50
C ARG A 185 -19.88 11.67 -6.52
N PHE A 186 -20.15 10.40 -6.27
CA PHE A 186 -20.99 9.56 -7.13
C PHE A 186 -22.41 10.12 -7.23
N THR A 187 -23.07 10.41 -6.10
CA THR A 187 -24.41 10.99 -6.09
C THR A 187 -24.46 12.37 -6.77
N ARG A 188 -23.41 13.19 -6.63
CA ARG A 188 -23.32 14.49 -7.32
C ARG A 188 -23.12 14.39 -8.84
N ALA A 189 -22.60 13.28 -9.35
CA ALA A 189 -22.40 13.09 -10.78
C ALA A 189 -23.73 12.97 -11.55
N PHE A 190 -24.81 12.63 -10.86
CA PHE A 190 -26.17 12.59 -11.41
C PHE A 190 -26.85 13.94 -11.12
N GLN A 191 -26.54 14.94 -11.93
CA GLN A 191 -27.30 16.19 -11.96
C GLN A 191 -28.52 16.05 -12.88
N VAL A 192 -29.65 16.59 -12.43
CA VAL A 192 -30.92 16.54 -13.14
C VAL A 192 -31.08 17.88 -13.86
N GLU A 193 -30.88 17.86 -15.17
CA GLU A 193 -31.15 19.00 -16.05
C GLU A 193 -32.03 18.51 -17.20
N GLY A 194 -33.30 18.94 -17.17
CA GLY A 194 -34.20 18.98 -18.33
C GLY A 194 -34.78 17.65 -18.85
N ALA A 195 -36.12 17.54 -18.79
CA ALA A 195 -37.03 16.87 -19.73
C ALA A 195 -36.74 15.44 -20.27
N THR A 196 -35.74 14.72 -19.75
CA THR A 196 -35.42 13.37 -20.23
C THR A 196 -36.42 12.37 -19.65
N ARG A 197 -37.23 11.74 -20.50
CA ARG A 197 -38.29 10.80 -20.07
C ARG A 197 -37.76 9.43 -19.64
N ARG A 198 -36.61 9.00 -20.19
CA ARG A 198 -36.01 7.70 -19.88
C ARG A 198 -34.53 7.85 -19.52
N ILE A 199 -34.14 7.30 -18.37
CA ILE A 199 -32.76 7.29 -17.88
C ILE A 199 -32.32 5.84 -17.73
N VAL A 200 -31.19 5.49 -18.34
CA VAL A 200 -30.54 4.19 -18.17
C VAL A 200 -29.26 4.39 -17.37
N ILE A 201 -29.08 3.65 -16.28
CA ILE A 201 -27.85 3.64 -15.50
C ILE A 201 -27.17 2.29 -15.73
N ASP A 202 -26.07 2.30 -16.48
CA ASP A 202 -25.25 1.12 -16.75
C ASP A 202 -24.11 1.06 -15.73
N VAL A 203 -24.15 0.08 -14.83
CA VAL A 203 -23.14 -0.19 -13.81
C VAL A 203 -22.36 -1.47 -14.08
N THR A 204 -22.40 -2.00 -15.31
CA THR A 204 -21.77 -3.29 -15.65
C THR A 204 -20.25 -3.30 -15.40
N ASP A 205 -19.57 -2.17 -15.64
CA ASP A 205 -18.12 -2.01 -15.41
C ASP A 205 -17.80 -1.33 -14.07
N ALA A 206 -18.78 -1.23 -13.16
CA ALA A 206 -18.61 -0.64 -11.84
C ALA A 206 -18.61 -1.73 -10.76
N HIS A 207 -17.78 -1.53 -9.73
CA HIS A 207 -17.68 -2.44 -8.58
C HIS A 207 -18.06 -1.70 -7.30
N PHE A 208 -19.02 -2.26 -6.56
CA PHE A 208 -19.49 -1.73 -5.27
C PHE A 208 -18.83 -2.51 -4.13
N TRP A 209 -18.04 -1.83 -3.30
CA TRP A 209 -17.22 -2.50 -2.26
C TRP A 209 -17.86 -2.55 -0.88
N ASP A 210 -18.85 -1.70 -0.61
CA ASP A 210 -19.53 -1.64 0.69
C ASP A 210 -21.02 -1.29 0.58
N ILE A 211 -21.76 -1.52 1.68
CA ILE A 211 -23.19 -1.24 1.78
C ILE A 211 -23.51 0.23 1.49
N SER A 212 -22.59 1.15 1.83
CA SER A 212 -22.82 2.58 1.61
C SER A 212 -22.80 2.92 0.12
N SER A 213 -21.94 2.26 -0.66
CA SER A 213 -21.89 2.40 -2.11
C SER A 213 -23.16 1.90 -2.81
N VAL A 214 -23.74 0.79 -2.35
CA VAL A 214 -25.04 0.29 -2.83
C VAL A 214 -26.16 1.26 -2.47
N GLY A 215 -26.23 1.68 -1.21
CA GLY A 215 -27.23 2.66 -0.76
C GLY A 215 -27.14 4.01 -1.47
N ALA A 216 -25.95 4.39 -1.96
CA ALA A 216 -25.76 5.58 -2.79
C ALA A 216 -26.47 5.47 -4.14
N LEU A 217 -26.40 4.29 -4.79
CA LEU A 217 -27.13 4.02 -6.03
C LEU A 217 -28.63 4.03 -5.79
N ASP A 218 -29.11 3.40 -4.70
CA ASP A 218 -30.53 3.42 -4.34
C ASP A 218 -31.04 4.85 -4.12
N LYS A 219 -30.24 5.70 -3.48
CA LYS A 219 -30.56 7.11 -3.28
C LYS A 219 -30.64 7.89 -4.60
N VAL A 220 -29.74 7.60 -5.54
CA VAL A 220 -29.76 8.19 -6.90
C VAL A 220 -31.03 7.74 -7.65
N VAL A 221 -31.32 6.43 -7.66
CA VAL A 221 -32.50 5.87 -8.32
C VAL A 221 -33.79 6.42 -7.72
N ALA A 222 -33.89 6.47 -6.40
CA ALA A 222 -35.06 7.02 -5.70
C ALA A 222 -35.27 8.51 -6.01
N ARG A 223 -34.19 9.29 -6.08
CA ARG A 223 -34.25 10.72 -6.45
C ARG A 223 -34.75 10.90 -7.88
N LEU A 224 -34.15 10.21 -8.85
CA LEU A 224 -34.52 10.33 -10.26
C LEU A 224 -35.95 9.83 -10.53
N ARG A 225 -36.44 8.82 -9.79
CA ARG A 225 -37.84 8.36 -9.88
C ARG A 225 -38.83 9.41 -9.39
N ARG A 226 -38.52 10.13 -8.30
CA ARG A 226 -39.37 11.21 -7.79
C ARG A 226 -39.52 12.35 -8.78
N ASP A 227 -38.50 12.59 -9.58
CA ASP A 227 -38.50 13.62 -10.63
C ASP A 227 -39.27 13.18 -11.91
N GLY A 228 -39.93 12.01 -11.89
CA GLY A 228 -40.82 11.54 -12.96
C GLY A 228 -40.14 10.84 -14.13
N SER A 229 -38.85 10.51 -14.01
CA SER A 229 -38.09 9.78 -15.04
C SER A 229 -38.35 8.27 -14.98
N VAL A 230 -38.54 7.63 -16.14
CA VAL A 230 -38.55 6.15 -16.24
C VAL A 230 -37.11 5.65 -16.17
N LEU A 231 -36.79 4.82 -15.17
CA LEU A 231 -35.43 4.37 -14.88
C LEU A 231 -35.23 2.88 -15.10
N GLU A 232 -34.10 2.54 -15.70
CA GLU A 232 -33.60 1.18 -15.87
C GLU A 232 -32.14 1.12 -15.39
N VAL A 233 -31.80 0.12 -14.59
CA VAL A 233 -30.44 -0.10 -14.09
C VAL A 233 -29.91 -1.41 -14.68
N ILE A 234 -28.79 -1.35 -15.40
CA ILE A 234 -28.16 -2.49 -16.07
C ILE A 234 -26.91 -2.89 -15.29
N GLY A 235 -26.69 -4.20 -15.11
CA GLY A 235 -25.47 -4.71 -14.46
C GLY A 235 -25.49 -4.74 -12.94
N TYR A 236 -26.59 -4.35 -12.29
CA TYR A 236 -26.69 -4.27 -10.83
C TYR A 236 -26.33 -5.58 -10.11
N ASN A 237 -26.78 -6.73 -10.63
CA ASN A 237 -26.53 -8.03 -10.00
C ASN A 237 -25.05 -8.44 -10.05
N GLN A 238 -24.32 -8.08 -11.11
CA GLN A 238 -22.87 -8.32 -11.20
C GLN A 238 -22.09 -7.33 -10.34
N ALA A 239 -22.46 -6.05 -10.39
CA ALA A 239 -21.80 -5.00 -9.61
C ALA A 239 -22.00 -5.16 -8.09
N SER A 240 -23.10 -5.81 -7.67
CA SER A 240 -23.42 -6.14 -6.27
C SER A 240 -22.95 -7.54 -5.85
N ALA A 241 -22.56 -8.40 -6.79
CA ALA A 241 -22.18 -9.79 -6.51
C ALA A 241 -21.01 -9.86 -5.53
N ASP A 242 -20.03 -8.94 -5.63
CA ASP A 242 -18.87 -8.88 -4.73
C ASP A 242 -19.23 -8.64 -3.26
N LEU A 243 -20.36 -7.98 -3.00
CA LEU A 243 -20.92 -7.77 -1.66
C LEU A 243 -21.84 -8.92 -1.24
N ILE A 244 -22.74 -9.34 -2.13
CA ILE A 244 -23.74 -10.38 -1.85
C ILE A 244 -23.07 -11.73 -1.63
N ASP A 245 -22.01 -12.10 -2.37
CA ASP A 245 -21.28 -13.36 -2.13
C ASP A 245 -20.52 -13.38 -0.80
N ARG A 246 -20.12 -12.21 -0.28
CA ARG A 246 -19.48 -12.09 1.04
C ARG A 246 -20.48 -12.16 2.18
N PHE A 247 -21.65 -11.52 2.07
CA PHE A 247 -22.68 -11.57 3.10
C PHE A 247 -23.50 -12.87 3.06
N ALA A 248 -23.78 -13.44 1.89
CA ALA A 248 -24.48 -14.73 1.76
C ALA A 248 -23.67 -15.94 2.27
N ARG A 249 -22.34 -15.80 2.39
CA ARG A 249 -21.49 -16.81 3.06
C ARG A 249 -21.46 -16.68 4.58
N HIS A 250 -21.79 -15.52 5.16
CA HIS A 250 -21.88 -15.33 6.61
C HIS A 250 -23.28 -15.56 7.17
N ASP A 251 -24.32 -15.57 6.34
CA ASP A 251 -25.70 -15.83 6.77
C ASP A 251 -26.09 -17.32 6.78
N LYS A 252 -25.11 -18.24 6.66
CA LYS A 252 -25.32 -19.69 6.82
C LYS A 252 -25.13 -20.22 8.24
N THR A 253 -24.93 -19.34 9.22
CA THR A 253 -24.89 -19.67 10.65
C THR A 253 -25.93 -18.86 11.43
N GLY A 254 -27.19 -19.10 11.07
CA GLY A 254 -28.39 -19.07 11.91
C GLY A 254 -28.70 -17.84 12.76
N VAL A 255 -29.79 -17.13 12.41
CA VAL A 255 -30.91 -16.81 13.32
C VAL A 255 -32.19 -16.68 12.48
N GLU A 256 -33.19 -17.52 12.77
CA GLU A 256 -34.59 -17.30 12.37
C GLU A 256 -35.20 -16.11 13.14
N MET A 257 -35.83 -15.18 12.42
CA MET A 257 -37.00 -14.37 12.79
C MET A 257 -37.28 -13.52 11.54
N GLY A 258 -38.38 -13.59 10.81
CA GLY A 258 -39.74 -13.97 11.12
C GLY A 258 -40.63 -12.95 10.39
N LEU A 259 -41.58 -13.47 9.60
CA LEU A 259 -42.79 -12.82 9.09
C LEU A 259 -42.71 -11.96 7.81
N ALA A 260 -43.06 -12.61 6.69
CA ALA A 260 -44.07 -12.10 5.75
C ALA A 260 -45.48 -12.16 6.42
N PRO A 261 -46.56 -11.50 5.94
CA PRO A 261 -46.82 -11.09 4.55
C PRO A 261 -47.54 -9.73 4.31
N HIS A 262 -47.30 -9.13 3.13
CA HIS A 262 -48.26 -8.75 2.07
C HIS A 262 -47.55 -7.99 0.96
#